data_AF-A0A4R6Y9B7-F1
#
_entry.id   AF-A0A4R6Y9B7-F1
#
_cell.length_a   1.000
_cell.length_b   1.000
_cell.length_c   1.000
_cell.angle_alpha   90.00
_cell.angle_beta   90.00
_cell.angle_gamma   90.00
#
_symmetry.space_group_name_H-M   'P 1'
#
loop_
_entity.id
_entity.type
_entity.pdbx_description
1 polymer ?
#
loop_
_entity_poly.entity_id
_entity_poly.type
_entity_poly.pdbx_seq_one_letter_code
_entity_poly.pdbx_strand_id
1 'polypeptide(L)'
;MQVNSDGGVSAVAKGVDSIAIGPNALASGESSIAQGNGATASGTNAIAMGTNANALGVNSVALGSDSVAERDNTVSVGSAGNERQITNVADATHATDAVNLGQLQGMGNTLNARISDLDGKLSGRIASALALEAAPYIPSKLTYAAGVGYSGGQTALGVSVRKTADNGRWSISGGVAGSAKGGVSGRLTFTGIID
;
A
#
# COMPACT_ATOMS: atom_id res chain seq x y z
N MET A 1 -4.37 -20.44 -47.71
CA MET A 1 -5.55 -19.81 -47.08
C MET A 1 -5.45 -18.31 -47.35
N GLN A 2 -6.22 -17.77 -48.28
CA GLN A 2 -6.36 -16.31 -48.43
C GLN A 2 -7.37 -15.85 -47.36
N VAL A 3 -6.92 -14.98 -46.46
CA VAL A 3 -7.77 -14.36 -45.44
C VAL A 3 -7.94 -12.89 -45.81
N ASN A 4 -8.91 -12.64 -46.70
CA ASN A 4 -9.58 -11.38 -47.05
C ASN A 4 -8.70 -10.18 -47.48
N SER A 5 -8.92 -9.72 -48.72
CA SER A 5 -8.31 -8.52 -49.33
C SER A 5 -9.32 -7.93 -50.32
N ASP A 6 -10.43 -7.42 -49.79
CA ASP A 6 -11.65 -7.14 -50.57
C ASP A 6 -11.63 -5.72 -51.18
N GLY A 7 -10.43 -5.16 -51.41
CA GLY A 7 -10.26 -3.84 -52.04
C GLY A 7 -9.30 -2.86 -51.35
N GLY A 8 -8.64 -3.25 -50.25
CA GLY A 8 -7.53 -2.52 -49.62
C GLY A 8 -6.17 -3.20 -49.83
N VAL A 9 -5.05 -2.52 -49.50
CA VAL A 9 -3.70 -3.11 -49.56
C VAL A 9 -3.69 -4.43 -48.78
N SER A 10 -3.17 -5.49 -49.39
CA SER A 10 -3.14 -6.83 -48.82
C SER A 10 -2.39 -6.87 -47.48
N ALA A 11 -2.79 -7.81 -46.61
CA ALA A 11 -1.99 -8.18 -45.45
C ALA A 11 -0.57 -8.59 -45.89
N VAL A 12 0.44 -8.21 -45.13
CA VAL A 12 1.85 -8.48 -45.43
C VAL A 12 2.52 -9.20 -44.26
N ALA A 13 2.77 -10.50 -44.44
CA ALA A 13 3.64 -11.30 -43.59
C ALA A 13 5.07 -11.24 -44.15
N LYS A 14 5.92 -10.34 -43.62
CA LYS A 14 7.31 -10.15 -44.07
C LYS A 14 8.31 -10.96 -43.24
N GLY A 15 8.03 -11.14 -41.96
CA GLY A 15 8.90 -11.91 -41.08
C GLY A 15 8.90 -13.40 -41.44
N VAL A 16 10.00 -14.09 -41.19
CA VAL A 16 10.04 -15.55 -41.27
C VAL A 16 9.00 -16.11 -40.30
N ASP A 17 8.22 -17.10 -40.74
CA ASP A 17 7.14 -17.74 -39.97
C ASP A 17 6.07 -16.78 -39.41
N SER A 18 5.91 -15.61 -40.02
CA SER A 18 4.93 -14.62 -39.58
C SER A 18 3.51 -14.84 -40.13
N ILE A 19 2.51 -14.29 -39.44
CA ILE A 19 1.09 -14.36 -39.82
C ILE A 19 0.51 -12.95 -39.89
N ALA A 20 -0.08 -12.58 -41.02
CA ALA A 20 -0.80 -11.31 -41.19
C ALA A 20 -2.24 -11.56 -41.66
N ILE A 21 -3.22 -11.02 -40.93
CA ILE A 21 -4.66 -11.20 -41.17
C ILE A 21 -5.37 -9.85 -41.12
N GLY A 22 -5.94 -9.43 -42.25
CA GLY A 22 -6.70 -8.17 -42.37
C GLY A 22 -6.01 -7.14 -43.27
N PRO A 23 -6.77 -6.16 -43.81
CA PRO A 23 -6.22 -5.14 -44.71
C PRO A 23 -5.13 -4.32 -44.00
N ASN A 24 -4.04 -4.00 -44.71
CA ASN A 24 -2.88 -3.27 -44.15
C ASN A 24 -2.22 -3.93 -42.91
N ALA A 25 -2.57 -5.16 -42.53
CA ALA A 25 -1.88 -5.84 -41.45
C ALA A 25 -0.41 -6.10 -41.84
N LEU A 26 0.53 -5.79 -40.96
CA LEU A 26 1.96 -5.94 -41.20
C LEU A 26 2.60 -6.76 -40.08
N ALA A 27 2.95 -8.00 -40.38
CA ALA A 27 3.74 -8.86 -39.51
C ALA A 27 5.19 -8.87 -40.02
N SER A 28 6.03 -7.95 -39.55
CA SER A 28 7.42 -7.81 -40.02
C SER A 28 8.48 -8.42 -39.09
N GLY A 29 8.13 -8.72 -37.85
CA GLY A 29 8.98 -9.48 -36.95
C GLY A 29 9.00 -10.97 -37.30
N GLU A 30 10.13 -11.63 -37.06
CA GLU A 30 10.20 -13.10 -37.12
C GLU A 30 9.22 -13.72 -36.11
N SER A 31 8.51 -14.79 -36.53
CA SER A 31 7.48 -15.48 -35.75
C SER A 31 6.39 -14.55 -35.18
N SER A 32 6.11 -13.42 -35.83
CA SER A 32 5.13 -12.44 -35.34
C SER A 32 3.73 -12.66 -35.92
N ILE A 33 2.71 -12.16 -35.20
CA ILE A 33 1.29 -12.25 -35.60
C ILE A 33 0.69 -10.85 -35.62
N ALA A 34 0.17 -10.42 -36.77
CA ALA A 34 -0.62 -9.19 -36.91
C ALA A 34 -2.04 -9.53 -37.37
N GLN A 35 -3.04 -9.30 -36.52
CA GLN A 35 -4.45 -9.59 -36.80
C GLN A 35 -5.31 -8.34 -36.56
N GLY A 36 -5.88 -7.80 -37.63
CA GLY A 36 -6.72 -6.60 -37.62
C GLY A 36 -6.37 -5.63 -38.74
N ASN A 37 -7.29 -4.74 -39.10
CA ASN A 37 -7.01 -3.70 -40.09
C ASN A 37 -5.89 -2.78 -39.58
N GLY A 38 -4.78 -2.66 -40.31
CA GLY A 38 -3.63 -1.83 -39.90
C GLY A 38 -2.85 -2.33 -38.69
N ALA A 39 -3.11 -3.56 -38.21
CA ALA A 39 -2.33 -4.15 -37.11
C ALA A 39 -0.87 -4.32 -37.52
N THR A 40 0.07 -3.93 -36.67
CA THR A 40 1.51 -4.03 -36.94
C THR A 40 2.23 -4.80 -35.83
N ALA A 41 2.87 -5.92 -36.18
CA ALA A 41 3.70 -6.72 -35.28
C ALA A 41 5.14 -6.76 -35.83
N SER A 42 5.97 -5.82 -35.36
CA SER A 42 7.34 -5.62 -35.86
C SER A 42 8.41 -6.23 -34.96
N GLY A 43 8.12 -6.45 -33.67
CA GLY A 43 9.02 -7.17 -32.78
C GLY A 43 9.07 -8.67 -33.10
N THR A 44 10.23 -9.31 -32.87
CA THR A 44 10.36 -10.77 -32.93
C THR A 44 9.45 -11.43 -31.90
N ASN A 45 8.71 -12.48 -32.28
CA ASN A 45 7.69 -13.14 -31.46
C ASN A 45 6.55 -12.22 -31.00
N ALA A 46 6.36 -11.05 -31.64
CA ALA A 46 5.35 -10.10 -31.22
C ALA A 46 3.95 -10.46 -31.73
N ILE A 47 2.92 -10.11 -30.97
CA ILE A 47 1.51 -10.35 -31.31
C ILE A 47 0.75 -9.02 -31.25
N ALA A 48 0.23 -8.55 -32.38
CA ALA A 48 -0.67 -7.41 -32.47
C ALA A 48 -2.07 -7.90 -32.86
N MET A 49 -3.05 -7.75 -31.96
CA MET A 49 -4.43 -8.19 -32.17
C MET A 49 -5.41 -7.04 -31.95
N GLY A 50 -6.02 -6.56 -33.02
CA GLY A 50 -6.95 -5.43 -33.02
C GLY A 50 -6.66 -4.46 -34.15
N THR A 51 -7.66 -3.66 -34.53
CA THR A 51 -7.47 -2.59 -35.53
C THR A 51 -6.41 -1.61 -35.05
N ASN A 52 -5.40 -1.33 -35.87
CA ASN A 52 -4.25 -0.48 -35.54
C ASN A 52 -3.48 -0.88 -34.26
N ALA A 53 -3.57 -2.12 -33.79
CA ALA A 53 -2.73 -2.58 -32.68
C ALA A 53 -1.26 -2.60 -33.12
N ASN A 54 -0.34 -2.13 -32.28
CA ASN A 54 1.10 -2.02 -32.57
C ASN A 54 1.92 -2.77 -31.52
N ALA A 55 2.44 -3.94 -31.88
CA ALA A 55 3.37 -4.72 -31.04
C ALA A 55 4.81 -4.55 -31.57
N LEU A 56 5.56 -3.66 -30.92
CA LEU A 56 6.86 -3.18 -31.38
C LEU A 56 8.04 -3.80 -30.61
N GLY A 57 7.82 -4.19 -29.35
CA GLY A 57 8.83 -4.86 -28.52
C GLY A 57 9.01 -6.34 -28.87
N VAL A 58 10.18 -6.90 -28.57
CA VAL A 58 10.45 -8.35 -28.69
C VAL A 58 9.62 -9.12 -27.68
N ASN A 59 8.99 -10.22 -28.10
CA ASN A 59 8.13 -11.05 -27.25
C ASN A 59 7.01 -10.23 -26.56
N SER A 60 6.43 -9.27 -27.28
CA SER A 60 5.40 -8.37 -26.78
C SER A 60 4.02 -8.70 -27.35
N VAL A 61 2.96 -8.32 -26.64
CA VAL A 61 1.57 -8.49 -27.08
C VAL A 61 0.84 -7.15 -26.97
N ALA A 62 0.32 -6.64 -28.07
CA ALA A 62 -0.62 -5.53 -28.10
C ALA A 62 -2.04 -6.08 -28.33
N LEU A 63 -2.91 -6.00 -27.32
CA LEU A 63 -4.23 -6.63 -27.31
C LEU A 63 -5.36 -5.59 -27.24
N GLY A 64 -6.12 -5.49 -28.32
CA GLY A 64 -7.24 -4.56 -28.51
C GLY A 64 -6.90 -3.44 -29.50
N SER A 65 -7.92 -2.81 -30.08
CA SER A 65 -7.73 -1.74 -31.07
C SER A 65 -6.86 -0.60 -30.52
N ASP A 66 -5.97 -0.07 -31.36
CA ASP A 66 -5.07 1.04 -31.03
C ASP A 66 -4.13 0.78 -29.83
N SER A 67 -4.01 -0.47 -29.34
CA SER A 67 -3.10 -0.81 -28.25
C SER A 67 -1.65 -0.76 -28.72
N VAL A 68 -0.74 -0.37 -27.84
CA VAL A 68 0.68 -0.21 -28.15
C VAL A 68 1.54 -0.95 -27.13
N ALA A 69 2.34 -1.90 -27.58
CA ALA A 69 3.30 -2.64 -26.78
C ALA A 69 4.74 -2.36 -27.27
N GLU A 70 5.36 -1.32 -26.72
CA GLU A 70 6.72 -0.87 -27.09
C GLU A 70 7.84 -1.57 -26.32
N ARG A 71 7.52 -2.19 -25.19
CA ARG A 71 8.51 -2.82 -24.31
C ARG A 71 8.59 -4.32 -24.57
N ASP A 72 9.80 -4.84 -24.56
CA ASP A 72 10.05 -6.28 -24.63
C ASP A 72 9.38 -7.02 -23.46
N ASN A 73 8.90 -8.24 -23.71
CA ASN A 73 8.29 -9.12 -22.71
C ASN A 73 7.10 -8.49 -21.97
N THR A 74 6.20 -7.80 -22.69
CA THR A 74 5.01 -7.17 -22.09
C THR A 74 3.72 -7.53 -22.81
N VAL A 75 2.62 -7.46 -22.07
CA VAL A 75 1.27 -7.44 -22.63
C VAL A 75 0.70 -6.04 -22.38
N SER A 76 0.40 -5.32 -23.45
CA SER A 76 -0.31 -4.05 -23.40
C SER A 76 -1.76 -4.25 -23.81
N VAL A 77 -2.68 -3.80 -22.96
CA VAL A 77 -4.12 -3.85 -23.21
C VAL A 77 -4.69 -2.49 -23.62
N GLY A 78 -3.83 -1.52 -23.96
CA GLY A 78 -4.21 -0.15 -24.31
C GLY A 78 -3.04 0.66 -24.84
N SER A 79 -3.20 1.98 -24.82
CA SER A 79 -2.14 2.94 -25.13
C SER A 79 -2.16 4.07 -24.10
N ALA A 80 -1.16 4.94 -24.10
CA ALA A 80 -1.17 6.13 -23.25
C ALA A 80 -2.46 6.95 -23.49
N GLY A 81 -3.23 7.19 -22.42
CA GLY A 81 -4.50 7.90 -22.45
C GLY A 81 -5.70 7.09 -22.96
N ASN A 82 -5.51 5.83 -23.38
CA ASN A 82 -6.55 4.89 -23.78
C ASN A 82 -6.39 3.56 -23.02
N GLU A 83 -6.19 3.64 -21.71
CA GLU A 83 -6.06 2.47 -20.84
C GLU A 83 -7.40 1.72 -20.76
N ARG A 84 -7.32 0.39 -20.61
CA ARG A 84 -8.50 -0.46 -20.43
C ARG A 84 -8.53 -1.06 -19.03
N GLN A 85 -9.74 -1.29 -18.53
CA GLN A 85 -9.93 -2.10 -17.34
C GLN A 85 -9.80 -3.59 -17.68
N ILE A 86 -9.13 -4.34 -16.81
CA ILE A 86 -9.12 -5.81 -16.83
C ILE A 86 -10.12 -6.27 -15.77
N THR A 87 -11.22 -6.87 -16.19
CA THR A 87 -12.33 -7.25 -15.30
C THR A 87 -12.42 -8.77 -15.14
N ASN A 88 -13.13 -9.23 -14.10
CA ASN A 88 -13.28 -10.65 -13.75
C ASN A 88 -11.95 -11.34 -13.38
N VAL A 89 -11.05 -10.60 -12.72
CA VAL A 89 -9.79 -11.14 -12.18
C VAL A 89 -10.07 -11.82 -10.84
N ALA A 90 -9.93 -13.14 -10.78
CA ALA A 90 -10.01 -13.90 -9.54
C ALA A 90 -8.88 -13.51 -8.56
N ASP A 91 -9.03 -13.87 -7.29
CA ASP A 91 -8.01 -13.58 -6.28
C ASP A 91 -6.68 -14.28 -6.62
N ALA A 92 -5.58 -13.54 -6.47
CA ALA A 92 -4.23 -14.09 -6.59
C ALA A 92 -3.98 -15.22 -5.59
N THR A 93 -3.37 -16.32 -6.06
CA THR A 93 -3.00 -17.50 -5.25
C THR A 93 -1.50 -17.81 -5.31
N HIS A 94 -0.79 -17.31 -6.32
CA HIS A 94 0.66 -17.38 -6.46
C HIS A 94 1.29 -15.98 -6.47
N ALA A 95 2.61 -15.92 -6.23
CA ALA A 95 3.35 -14.66 -6.11
C ALA A 95 3.38 -13.80 -7.40
N THR A 96 3.10 -14.41 -8.55
CA THR A 96 3.11 -13.77 -9.87
C THR A 96 1.70 -13.58 -10.46
N ASP A 97 0.66 -13.83 -9.68
CA ASP A 97 -0.72 -13.59 -10.10
C ASP A 97 -1.05 -12.09 -10.02
N ALA A 98 -1.95 -11.62 -10.88
CA ALA A 98 -2.48 -10.26 -10.79
C ALA A 98 -3.36 -10.10 -9.54
N VAL A 99 -3.24 -8.96 -8.85
CA VAL A 99 -4.06 -8.62 -7.68
C VAL A 99 -5.31 -7.85 -8.13
N ASN A 100 -6.48 -8.23 -7.61
CA ASN A 100 -7.73 -7.52 -7.88
C ASN A 100 -8.07 -6.48 -6.79
N LEU A 101 -9.14 -5.68 -7.02
CA LEU A 101 -9.55 -4.61 -6.09
C LEU A 101 -9.98 -5.15 -4.71
N GLY A 102 -10.60 -6.33 -4.65
CA GLY A 102 -11.05 -6.93 -3.39
C GLY A 102 -9.89 -7.23 -2.44
N GLN A 103 -8.79 -7.79 -2.97
CA GLN A 103 -7.58 -8.05 -2.20
C GLN A 103 -6.93 -6.75 -1.68
N LEU A 104 -6.87 -5.70 -2.52
CA LEU A 104 -6.36 -4.38 -2.12
C LEU A 104 -7.22 -3.73 -1.03
N GLN A 105 -8.55 -3.77 -1.16
CA GLN A 105 -9.48 -3.27 -0.15
C GLN A 105 -9.37 -4.05 1.17
N GLY A 106 -9.19 -5.38 1.11
CA GLY A 106 -8.92 -6.22 2.28
C GLY A 106 -7.66 -5.80 3.04
N MET A 107 -6.58 -5.49 2.31
CA MET A 107 -5.37 -4.89 2.91
C MET A 107 -5.68 -3.52 3.53
N GLY A 108 -6.39 -2.63 2.82
CA GLY A 108 -6.76 -1.31 3.32
C GLY A 108 -7.57 -1.35 4.61
N ASN A 109 -8.54 -2.26 4.71
CA ASN A 109 -9.34 -2.47 5.92
C ASN A 109 -8.48 -2.94 7.11
N THR A 110 -7.53 -3.85 6.85
CA THR A 110 -6.59 -4.34 7.86
C THR A 110 -5.70 -3.20 8.37
N LEU A 111 -5.20 -2.34 7.48
CA LEU A 111 -4.40 -1.18 7.86
C LEU A 111 -5.21 -0.16 8.67
N ASN A 112 -6.43 0.16 8.22
CA ASN A 112 -7.30 1.09 8.94
C ASN A 112 -7.60 0.61 10.36
N ALA A 113 -7.89 -0.69 10.54
CA ALA A 113 -8.11 -1.27 11.87
C ALA A 113 -6.86 -1.14 12.77
N ARG A 114 -5.67 -1.40 12.23
CA ARG A 114 -4.40 -1.24 12.96
C ARG A 114 -4.14 0.21 13.36
N ILE A 115 -4.42 1.17 12.49
CA ILE A 115 -4.26 2.60 12.78
C ILE A 115 -5.23 3.05 13.87
N SER A 116 -6.50 2.65 13.79
CA SER A 116 -7.48 2.97 14.83
C SER A 116 -7.15 2.34 16.19
N ASP A 117 -6.60 1.12 16.20
CA ASP A 117 -6.10 0.48 17.43
C ASP A 117 -4.91 1.24 18.01
N LEU A 118 -3.96 1.64 17.17
CA LEU A 118 -2.79 2.42 17.59
C LEU A 118 -3.20 3.78 18.16
N ASP A 119 -4.13 4.48 17.52
CA ASP A 119 -4.67 5.76 17.99
C ASP A 119 -5.31 5.64 19.38
N GLY A 120 -6.12 4.58 19.58
CA GLY A 120 -6.71 4.28 20.88
C GLY A 120 -5.66 3.95 21.95
N LYS A 121 -4.64 3.15 21.62
CA LYS A 121 -3.53 2.82 22.53
C LYS A 121 -2.74 4.06 22.91
N LEU A 122 -2.41 4.91 21.94
CA LEU A 122 -1.65 6.14 22.18
C LEU A 122 -2.44 7.11 23.06
N SER A 123 -3.71 7.35 22.73
CA SER A 123 -4.62 8.18 23.53
C SER A 123 -4.72 7.69 24.97
N GLY A 124 -4.85 6.36 25.17
CA GLY A 124 -4.85 5.79 26.52
C GLY A 124 -3.53 5.96 27.27
N ARG A 125 -2.39 5.83 26.58
CA ARG A 125 -1.06 6.04 27.19
C ARG A 125 -0.84 7.50 27.58
N ILE A 126 -1.27 8.44 26.74
CA ILE A 126 -1.23 9.88 27.05
C ILE A 126 -2.14 10.18 28.24
N ALA A 127 -3.36 9.66 28.26
CA ALA A 127 -4.25 9.79 29.41
C ALA A 127 -3.60 9.24 30.69
N SER A 128 -2.91 8.10 30.60
CA SER A 128 -2.20 7.51 31.75
C SER A 128 -1.05 8.39 32.22
N ALA A 129 -0.30 9.01 31.30
CA ALA A 129 0.75 9.96 31.65
C ALA A 129 0.17 11.21 32.35
N LEU A 130 -0.96 11.73 31.87
CA LEU A 130 -1.66 12.86 32.49
C LEU A 130 -2.24 12.50 33.88
N ALA A 131 -2.64 11.25 34.10
CA ALA A 131 -3.16 10.81 35.40
C ALA A 131 -2.07 10.69 36.49
N LEU A 132 -0.79 10.67 36.11
CA LEU A 132 0.33 10.58 37.04
C LEU A 132 0.66 11.98 37.60
N GLU A 133 -0.09 12.40 38.61
CA GLU A 133 0.09 13.69 39.30
C GLU A 133 1.18 13.64 40.39
N ALA A 134 2.04 14.64 40.50
CA ALA A 134 3.15 14.65 41.46
C ALA A 134 2.65 14.72 42.92
N ALA A 135 2.98 13.72 43.75
CA ALA A 135 2.64 13.74 45.16
C ALA A 135 3.35 14.91 45.89
N PRO A 136 2.70 15.60 46.85
CA PRO A 136 3.24 16.80 47.49
C PRO A 136 4.63 16.61 48.11
N TYR A 137 5.49 17.63 48.06
CA TYR A 137 6.81 17.59 48.68
C TYR A 137 6.75 18.07 50.13
N ILE A 138 6.77 17.14 51.09
CA ILE A 138 6.70 17.45 52.52
C ILE A 138 7.84 16.72 53.24
N PRO A 139 8.82 17.43 53.83
CA PRO A 139 9.95 16.83 54.54
C PRO A 139 9.52 15.78 55.57
N SER A 140 10.30 14.69 55.65
CA SER A 140 10.05 13.52 56.50
C SER A 140 8.75 12.73 56.23
N LYS A 141 7.84 13.19 55.37
CA LYS A 141 6.57 12.51 55.11
C LYS A 141 6.63 11.63 53.85
N LEU A 142 5.82 10.57 53.88
CA LEU A 142 5.36 9.87 52.68
C LEU A 142 4.05 10.52 52.26
N THR A 143 3.99 11.02 51.05
CA THR A 143 2.79 11.66 50.49
C THR A 143 2.28 10.86 49.29
N TYR A 144 1.00 11.02 48.98
CA TYR A 144 0.36 10.38 47.84
C TYR A 144 -0.43 11.40 47.01
N ALA A 145 -0.70 11.06 45.76
CA ALA A 145 -1.62 11.76 44.88
C ALA A 145 -2.38 10.73 44.03
N ALA A 146 -3.65 11.02 43.75
CA ALA A 146 -4.45 10.29 42.79
C ALA A 146 -4.90 11.28 41.71
N GLY A 147 -4.80 10.88 40.45
CA GLY A 147 -5.11 11.71 39.30
C GLY A 147 -5.98 10.97 38.30
N VAL A 148 -6.68 11.76 37.48
CA VAL A 148 -7.46 11.27 36.34
C VAL A 148 -6.94 12.01 35.11
N GLY A 149 -6.57 11.25 34.09
CA GLY A 149 -6.13 11.81 32.82
C GLY A 149 -7.12 11.48 31.71
N TYR A 150 -7.25 12.39 30.75
CA TYR A 150 -8.12 12.23 29.59
C TYR A 150 -7.40 12.65 28.32
N SER A 151 -7.47 11.82 27.28
CA SER A 151 -6.93 12.13 25.95
C SER A 151 -7.64 11.29 24.91
N GLY A 152 -8.07 11.89 23.80
CA GLY A 152 -8.64 11.18 22.65
C GLY A 152 -9.78 10.22 22.98
N GLY A 153 -10.70 10.59 23.89
CA GLY A 153 -11.80 9.70 24.31
C GLY A 153 -11.39 8.56 25.25
N GLN A 154 -10.13 8.50 25.68
CA GLN A 154 -9.63 7.57 26.69
C GLN A 154 -9.47 8.26 28.03
N THR A 155 -9.89 7.58 29.09
CA THR A 155 -9.64 7.97 30.48
C THR A 155 -8.61 7.04 31.10
N ALA A 156 -7.83 7.59 32.03
CA ALA A 156 -6.90 6.83 32.83
C ALA A 156 -6.97 7.25 34.29
N LEU A 157 -6.71 6.31 35.19
CA LEU A 157 -6.57 6.54 36.61
C LEU A 157 -5.12 6.32 37.00
N GLY A 158 -4.57 7.24 37.80
CA GLY A 158 -3.19 7.20 38.23
C GLY A 158 -3.06 7.42 39.72
N VAL A 159 -2.08 6.74 40.32
CA VAL A 159 -1.67 6.95 41.71
C VAL A 159 -0.17 7.16 41.76
N SER A 160 0.26 8.11 42.58
CA SER A 160 1.66 8.43 42.80
C SER A 160 1.97 8.53 44.27
N VAL A 161 3.19 8.18 44.65
CA VAL A 161 3.72 8.31 45.99
C VAL A 161 5.06 9.05 45.95
N ARG A 162 5.37 9.80 47.01
CA ARG A 162 6.65 10.48 47.19
C ARG A 162 7.13 10.34 48.62
N LYS A 163 8.39 9.94 48.78
CA LYS A 163 9.12 10.02 50.05
C LYS A 163 10.14 11.13 49.96
N THR A 164 10.00 12.13 50.83
CA THR A 164 10.97 13.21 50.98
C THR A 164 11.89 12.91 52.16
N ALA A 165 13.19 13.21 51.98
CA ALA A 165 14.21 13.10 53.02
C ALA A 165 13.91 14.04 54.20
N ASP A 166 14.46 13.72 55.36
CA ASP A 166 14.18 14.50 56.57
C ASP A 166 14.77 15.91 56.50
N ASN A 167 15.91 16.05 55.83
CA ASN A 167 16.52 17.35 55.56
C ASN A 167 15.76 18.18 54.50
N GLY A 168 14.71 17.62 53.89
CA GLY A 168 13.94 18.29 52.84
C GLY A 168 14.76 18.63 51.59
N ARG A 169 15.93 18.03 51.37
CA ARG A 169 16.82 18.37 50.24
C ARG A 169 16.68 17.46 49.03
N TRP A 170 16.12 16.26 49.20
CA TRP A 170 15.83 15.35 48.10
C TRP A 170 14.57 14.52 48.35
N SER A 171 13.99 14.02 47.27
CA SER A 171 12.86 13.09 47.30
C SER A 171 12.94 12.07 46.17
N ILE A 172 12.32 10.91 46.42
CA ILE A 172 12.03 9.91 45.39
C ILE A 172 10.51 9.84 45.27
N SER A 173 10.02 9.85 44.03
CA SER A 173 8.61 9.64 43.73
C SER A 173 8.41 8.65 42.60
N GLY A 174 7.34 7.87 42.69
CA GLY A 174 6.93 6.96 41.62
C GLY A 174 5.42 6.95 41.49
N GLY A 175 4.92 6.43 40.38
CA GLY A 175 3.49 6.27 40.21
C GLY A 175 3.16 5.29 39.09
N VAL A 176 1.95 4.76 39.16
CA VAL A 176 1.37 3.86 38.17
C VAL A 176 0.02 4.41 37.73
N ALA A 177 -0.28 4.30 36.45
CA ALA A 177 -1.55 4.69 35.88
C ALA A 177 -2.01 3.69 34.84
N GLY A 178 -3.32 3.52 34.69
CA GLY A 178 -3.91 2.58 33.75
C GLY A 178 -5.07 3.18 32.99
N SER A 179 -5.18 2.80 31.72
CA SER A 179 -6.32 3.10 30.85
C SER A 179 -6.78 1.84 30.11
N ALA A 180 -8.04 1.81 29.69
CA ALA A 180 -8.64 0.65 29.03
C ALA A 180 -7.89 0.22 27.76
N LYS A 181 -7.50 1.18 26.89
CA LYS A 181 -6.75 0.88 25.65
C LYS A 181 -5.25 1.08 25.76
N GLY A 182 -4.78 2.00 26.60
CA GLY A 182 -3.35 2.32 26.72
C GLY A 182 -2.56 1.38 27.62
N GLY A 183 -3.25 0.50 28.36
CA GLY A 183 -2.62 -0.40 29.32
C GLY A 183 -2.11 0.36 30.55
N VAL A 184 -1.10 -0.20 31.21
CA VAL A 184 -0.48 0.37 32.42
C VAL A 184 0.82 1.09 32.07
N SER A 185 0.94 2.33 32.54
CA SER A 185 2.14 3.16 32.48
C SER A 185 2.70 3.38 33.89
N GLY A 186 4.01 3.55 34.00
CA GLY A 186 4.69 3.86 35.25
C GLY A 186 5.66 5.02 35.10
N ARG A 187 5.95 5.69 36.21
CA ARG A 187 7.03 6.68 36.29
C ARG A 187 7.84 6.52 37.57
N LEU A 188 9.10 6.93 37.51
CA LEU A 188 9.99 7.10 38.65
C LEU A 188 10.73 8.43 38.48
N THR A 189 10.91 9.17 39.56
CA THR A 189 11.53 10.50 39.54
C THR A 189 12.35 10.69 40.82
N PHE A 190 13.55 11.22 40.67
CA PHE A 190 14.38 11.74 41.75
C PHE A 190 14.44 13.26 41.62
N THR A 191 14.32 13.98 42.72
CA THR A 191 14.39 15.45 42.73
C THR A 191 15.18 15.89 43.94
N GLY A 192 16.01 16.92 43.80
CA GLY A 192 16.76 17.50 44.91
C GLY A 192 17.28 18.90 44.62
N ILE A 193 17.87 19.52 45.64
CA ILE A 193 18.40 20.89 45.59
C ILE A 193 19.93 20.82 45.72
N ILE A 194 20.65 21.49 44.81
CA ILE A 194 22.12 21.61 44.79
C ILE A 194 22.46 23.04 45.26
N ASP A 195 23.50 23.17 46.09
CA ASP A 195 24.02 24.47 46.57
C ASP A 195 24.97 25.11 45.53
#